data_AF-A0A924Y5B7-F1
#
_entry.id   AF-A0A924Y5B7-F1
#
_cell.length_a   1.000
_cell.length_b   1.000
_cell.length_c   1.000
_cell.angle_alpha   90.00
_cell.angle_beta   90.00
_cell.angle_gamma   90.00
#
_symmetry.space_group_name_H-M   'P 1'
#
loop_
_entity.id
_entity.type
_entity.pdbx_description
1 polymer ?
#
loop_
_entity_poly.entity_id
_entity_poly.type
_entity_poly.pdbx_seq_one_letter_code
_entity_poly.pdbx_strand_id
1 'polypeptide(L)'
;MKLFPRSLFLVAVLGVAAPAAVIPLWRGAVLASPRAPGNTQSRPSTVVTVAGRREPGEAVVGTKAMKYLPFDVPEGATRVTIRREFDHGPDATRKNTVDFGLFDNRGTEKGFRGWQGGSPGDFVVTGDAATCSPHAIPGPLRAGKWYIAQYYLVSVPAGLNYKYTVTFDFDGPAPPRDYPKPPRYEPGVIAGKTGPGWYAGNLHAHSLHSDGGRTFPDMIGYNARAGYDFVASTEHNTTTAHYQFNEAARAHPGVLLLYGNEFTSPGGHANIIGQKPGHWFDFRMDPGDKRLPKIIAEAHKQKAIVIVNHPYAP
;
A
#
# COMPACT_ATOMS: atom_id res chain seq x y z
N MET A 1 -37.48 -12.28 49.63
CA MET A 1 -36.77 -13.13 48.66
C MET A 1 -37.63 -13.28 47.41
N LYS A 2 -37.42 -12.40 46.41
CA LYS A 2 -37.84 -12.47 44.99
C LYS A 2 -37.70 -11.05 44.42
N LEU A 3 -36.73 -10.85 43.53
CA LEU A 3 -36.55 -9.64 42.72
C LEU A 3 -36.52 -10.05 41.25
N PHE A 4 -37.18 -9.22 40.44
CA PHE A 4 -37.40 -9.32 38.99
C PHE A 4 -36.12 -9.46 38.15
N PRO A 5 -36.19 -10.05 36.94
CA PRO A 5 -35.12 -9.93 35.96
C PRO A 5 -35.23 -8.58 35.24
N ARG A 6 -34.13 -7.82 35.20
CA ARG A 6 -33.96 -6.69 34.28
C ARG A 6 -33.10 -7.15 33.11
N SER A 7 -33.70 -7.11 31.93
CA SER A 7 -33.06 -7.22 30.63
C SER A 7 -32.03 -6.10 30.47
N LEU A 8 -30.77 -6.44 30.24
CA LEU A 8 -29.71 -5.48 29.93
C LEU A 8 -29.69 -5.26 28.42
N PHE A 9 -30.15 -4.11 27.97
CA PHE A 9 -29.92 -3.62 26.61
C PHE A 9 -28.47 -3.14 26.52
N LEU A 10 -27.68 -3.77 25.65
CA LEU A 10 -26.36 -3.28 25.27
C LEU A 10 -26.54 -2.18 24.21
N VAL A 11 -26.43 -0.93 24.65
CA VAL A 11 -26.33 0.22 23.74
C VAL A 11 -24.88 0.30 23.26
N ALA A 12 -24.64 -0.03 21.99
CA ALA A 12 -23.37 0.25 21.35
C ALA A 12 -23.32 1.76 21.03
N VAL A 13 -22.50 2.48 21.79
CA VAL A 13 -22.16 3.89 21.50
C VAL A 13 -21.20 3.89 20.32
N LEU A 14 -21.69 4.29 19.15
CA LEU A 14 -20.86 4.67 18.00
C LEU A 14 -20.14 5.97 18.35
N GLY A 15 -18.94 5.85 18.92
CA GLY A 15 -18.02 6.96 19.07
C GLY A 15 -17.50 7.38 17.70
N VAL A 16 -18.05 8.47 17.16
CA VAL A 16 -17.48 9.19 16.02
C VAL A 16 -16.19 9.84 16.50
N ALA A 17 -15.06 9.16 16.30
CA ALA A 17 -13.75 9.79 16.40
C ALA A 17 -13.53 10.60 15.12
N ALA A 18 -13.61 11.93 15.23
CA ALA A 18 -13.13 12.83 14.19
C ALA A 18 -11.64 12.56 13.96
N PRO A 19 -11.18 12.39 12.70
CA PRO A 19 -9.76 12.27 12.45
C PRO A 19 -9.11 13.64 12.67
N ALA A 20 -8.35 13.78 13.74
CA ALA A 20 -7.33 14.83 13.82
C ALA A 20 -6.35 14.57 12.68
N ALA A 21 -6.40 15.41 11.65
CA ALA A 21 -5.45 15.39 10.54
C ALA A 21 -4.06 15.77 11.05
N VAL A 22 -3.31 14.79 11.52
CA VAL A 22 -1.86 14.91 11.63
C VAL A 22 -1.31 14.58 10.26
N ILE A 23 -1.04 15.60 9.46
CA ILE A 23 -0.28 15.47 8.21
C ILE A 23 1.17 15.20 8.63
N PRO A 24 1.74 14.00 8.42
CA PRO A 24 3.16 13.83 8.60
C PRO A 24 3.81 14.50 7.38
N LEU A 25 4.36 15.69 7.58
CA LEU A 25 5.33 16.26 6.64
C LEU A 25 6.55 15.33 6.64
N TRP A 26 6.63 14.45 5.65
CA TRP A 26 7.83 13.69 5.37
C TRP A 26 8.93 14.67 4.91
N ARG A 27 9.70 15.19 5.87
CA ARG A 27 10.92 15.95 5.63
C ARG A 27 12.12 15.06 5.95
N GLY A 28 12.46 14.18 5.01
CA GLY A 28 13.78 13.55 5.01
C GLY A 28 14.83 14.62 4.74
N ALA A 29 15.51 15.11 5.79
CA ALA A 29 16.67 15.97 5.64
C ALA A 29 17.85 15.09 5.20
N VAL A 30 18.24 15.19 3.93
CA VAL A 30 19.48 14.59 3.43
C VAL A 30 20.62 15.57 3.71
N LEU A 31 21.56 15.17 4.58
CA LEU A 31 22.86 15.85 4.69
C LEU A 31 23.66 15.55 3.41
N ALA A 32 23.66 16.48 2.46
CA ALA A 32 24.48 16.39 1.27
C ALA A 32 25.96 16.64 1.63
N SER A 33 26.85 15.71 1.29
CA SER A 33 28.28 15.99 1.24
C SER A 33 28.60 16.88 0.04
N PRO A 34 29.54 17.85 0.15
CA PRO A 34 29.82 18.77 -0.94
C PRO A 34 30.57 18.05 -2.07
N ARG A 35 29.99 18.09 -3.28
CA ARG A 35 30.60 17.59 -4.52
C ARG A 35 31.21 18.77 -5.27
N ALA A 36 32.40 18.57 -5.83
CA ALA A 36 33.11 19.55 -6.66
C ALA A 36 32.26 20.01 -7.86
N PRO A 37 32.43 21.26 -8.36
CA PRO A 37 31.58 21.84 -9.38
C PRO A 37 31.87 21.21 -10.75
N GLY A 38 31.15 20.14 -11.08
CA GLY A 38 30.99 19.66 -12.45
C GLY A 38 29.85 20.43 -13.10
N ASN A 39 30.11 20.99 -14.28
CA ASN A 39 29.12 21.67 -15.11
C ASN A 39 28.04 20.66 -15.57
N THR A 40 26.97 20.49 -14.78
CA THR A 40 25.78 19.74 -15.17
C THR A 40 24.64 20.72 -15.35
N GLN A 41 24.28 21.04 -16.59
CA GLN A 41 22.96 21.62 -16.85
C GLN A 41 21.91 20.64 -16.32
N SER A 42 21.26 20.98 -15.22
CA SER A 42 20.16 20.19 -14.69
C SER A 42 19.01 20.25 -15.69
N ARG A 43 18.55 19.10 -16.17
CA ARG A 43 17.35 19.04 -16.99
C ARG A 43 16.17 19.45 -16.09
N PRO A 44 15.39 20.48 -16.47
CA PRO A 44 14.27 20.93 -15.64
C PRO A 44 13.21 19.84 -15.51
N SER A 45 12.55 19.79 -14.35
CA SER A 45 11.41 18.90 -14.15
C SER A 45 10.31 19.19 -15.16
N THR A 46 9.64 18.14 -15.61
CA THR A 46 8.52 18.25 -16.55
C THR A 46 7.24 17.76 -15.90
N VAL A 47 6.10 18.36 -16.25
CA VAL A 47 4.80 18.04 -15.66
C VAL A 47 3.80 17.65 -16.75
N VAL A 48 3.04 16.59 -16.50
CA VAL A 48 1.90 16.16 -17.30
C VAL A 48 0.66 16.14 -16.41
N THR A 49 -0.48 16.58 -16.94
CA THR A 49 -1.77 16.48 -16.26
C THR A 49 -2.64 15.43 -16.92
N VAL A 50 -3.17 14.52 -16.11
CA VAL A 50 -4.18 13.53 -16.52
C VAL A 50 -5.47 13.87 -15.78
N ALA A 51 -6.46 14.41 -16.48
CA ALA A 51 -7.71 14.84 -15.88
C ALA A 51 -8.91 14.32 -16.66
N GLY A 52 -10.05 14.21 -15.98
CA GLY A 52 -11.28 13.76 -16.59
C GLY A 52 -12.43 13.65 -15.59
N ARG A 53 -13.50 13.01 -16.06
CA ARG A 53 -14.69 12.74 -15.26
C ARG A 53 -15.06 11.25 -15.33
N ARG A 54 -15.53 10.72 -14.22
CA ARG A 54 -16.21 9.42 -14.13
C ARG A 54 -17.70 9.70 -14.06
N GLU A 55 -18.45 9.20 -15.04
CA GLU A 55 -19.90 9.37 -15.06
C GLU A 55 -20.58 8.44 -14.03
N PRO A 56 -21.80 8.76 -13.56
CA PRO A 56 -22.52 8.00 -12.55
C PRO A 56 -22.51 6.47 -12.73
N GLY A 57 -22.73 5.99 -13.96
CA GLY A 57 -22.76 4.57 -14.28
C GLY A 57 -21.38 3.92 -14.40
N GLU A 58 -20.33 4.71 -14.58
CA GLU A 58 -18.95 4.20 -14.59
C GLU A 58 -18.40 4.09 -13.18
N ALA A 59 -18.89 4.89 -12.24
CA ALA A 59 -18.44 4.90 -10.86
C ALA A 59 -19.10 3.76 -10.06
N VAL A 60 -18.97 2.51 -10.50
CA VAL A 60 -19.43 1.34 -9.73
C VAL A 60 -18.26 0.71 -9.00
N VAL A 61 -18.51 0.18 -7.79
CA VAL A 61 -17.51 -0.59 -7.04
C VAL A 61 -17.36 -1.95 -7.70
N GLY A 62 -16.19 -2.21 -8.27
CA GLY A 62 -15.91 -3.42 -9.03
C GLY A 62 -14.62 -3.28 -9.82
N THR A 63 -13.79 -4.31 -9.78
CA THR A 63 -12.48 -4.33 -10.42
C THR A 63 -12.59 -4.27 -11.94
N LYS A 64 -13.70 -4.77 -12.52
CA LYS A 64 -14.06 -4.54 -13.93
C LYS A 64 -14.29 -3.08 -14.30
N ALA A 65 -14.65 -2.24 -13.33
CA ALA A 65 -14.82 -0.80 -13.52
C ALA A 65 -13.53 -0.02 -13.24
N MET A 66 -12.41 -0.68 -12.89
CA MET A 66 -11.12 -0.02 -12.75
C MET A 66 -10.73 0.65 -14.07
N LYS A 67 -10.38 1.94 -14.04
CA LYS A 67 -9.84 2.64 -15.22
C LYS A 67 -8.33 2.70 -15.14
N TYR A 68 -7.70 2.53 -16.30
CA TYR A 68 -6.26 2.67 -16.48
C TYR A 68 -6.01 3.91 -17.32
N LEU A 69 -5.53 4.97 -16.66
CA LEU A 69 -5.32 6.27 -17.28
C LEU A 69 -3.86 6.35 -17.76
N PRO A 70 -3.61 6.38 -19.08
CA PRO A 70 -2.26 6.34 -19.61
C PRO A 70 -1.55 7.68 -19.49
N PHE A 71 -0.24 7.64 -19.28
CA PHE A 71 0.66 8.79 -19.45
C PHE A 71 2.04 8.29 -19.86
N ASP A 72 2.84 9.13 -20.51
CA ASP A 72 4.14 8.72 -21.04
C ASP A 72 5.27 9.22 -20.12
N VAL A 73 6.08 8.28 -19.61
CA VAL A 73 7.28 8.58 -18.82
C VAL A 73 8.42 8.89 -19.79
N PRO A 74 9.06 10.06 -19.67
CA PRO A 74 10.18 10.43 -20.53
C PRO A 74 11.45 9.64 -20.18
N GLU A 75 12.32 9.47 -21.17
CA GLU A 75 13.65 8.90 -20.95
C GLU A 75 14.48 9.75 -19.98
N GLY A 76 15.25 9.07 -19.13
CA GLY A 76 16.13 9.69 -18.14
C GLY A 76 15.45 10.13 -16.85
N ALA A 77 14.15 9.89 -16.68
CA ALA A 77 13.46 10.21 -15.42
C ALA A 77 14.09 9.48 -14.23
N THR A 78 14.41 10.22 -13.17
CA THR A 78 14.99 9.69 -11.93
C THR A 78 13.97 9.61 -10.80
N ARG A 79 12.85 10.35 -10.94
CA ARG A 79 11.71 10.33 -10.02
C ARG A 79 10.41 10.58 -10.78
N VAL A 80 9.36 9.86 -10.40
CA VAL A 80 7.98 10.12 -10.81
C VAL A 80 7.18 10.46 -9.54
N THR A 81 6.57 11.63 -9.49
CA THR A 81 5.68 12.05 -8.40
C THR A 81 4.28 12.25 -8.95
N ILE A 82 3.29 11.57 -8.37
CA ILE A 82 1.88 11.67 -8.79
C ILE A 82 1.06 12.22 -7.63
N ARG A 83 0.53 13.42 -7.84
CA ARG A 83 -0.42 14.05 -6.93
C ARG A 83 -1.83 13.89 -7.49
N ARG A 84 -2.78 13.50 -6.64
CA ARG A 84 -4.19 13.32 -6.99
C ARG A 84 -5.07 14.40 -6.35
N GLU A 85 -6.01 14.91 -7.13
CA GLU A 85 -6.99 15.90 -6.73
C GLU A 85 -8.37 15.41 -7.21
N PHE A 86 -9.34 15.36 -6.32
CA PHE A 86 -10.70 14.92 -6.60
C PHE A 86 -11.67 16.04 -6.25
N ASP A 87 -12.55 16.37 -7.19
CA ASP A 87 -13.67 17.28 -6.95
C ASP A 87 -14.93 16.45 -6.70
N HIS A 88 -15.34 16.44 -5.43
CA HIS A 88 -16.50 15.71 -4.92
C HIS A 88 -17.81 16.52 -5.04
N GLY A 89 -17.78 17.69 -5.67
CA GLY A 89 -18.94 18.57 -5.79
C GLY A 89 -19.28 19.34 -4.51
N PRO A 90 -20.37 20.13 -4.54
CA PRO A 90 -20.72 21.07 -3.47
C PRO A 90 -21.18 20.39 -2.16
N ASP A 91 -21.78 19.20 -2.25
CA ASP A 91 -22.11 18.37 -1.07
C ASP A 91 -20.93 17.46 -0.72
N ALA A 92 -19.85 18.06 -0.23
CA ALA A 92 -18.63 17.35 0.16
C ALA A 92 -18.82 16.41 1.37
N THR A 93 -20.06 16.16 1.84
CA THR A 93 -20.33 15.14 2.87
C THR A 93 -20.50 13.74 2.28
N ARG A 94 -20.87 13.62 1.00
CA ARG A 94 -20.97 12.35 0.27
C ARG A 94 -19.79 12.23 -0.69
N LYS A 95 -18.75 11.53 -0.27
CA LYS A 95 -17.51 11.43 -1.03
C LYS A 95 -17.37 10.08 -1.71
N ASN A 96 -16.78 10.12 -2.90
CA ASN A 96 -16.17 8.94 -3.49
C ASN A 96 -14.91 8.59 -2.71
N THR A 97 -14.69 7.32 -2.42
CA THR A 97 -13.38 6.80 -2.02
C THR A 97 -12.75 6.15 -3.23
N VAL A 98 -11.68 6.76 -3.71
CA VAL A 98 -10.94 6.29 -4.89
C VAL A 98 -9.60 5.76 -4.45
N ASP A 99 -9.40 4.48 -4.72
CA ASP A 99 -8.12 3.84 -4.58
C ASP A 99 -7.24 4.08 -5.81
N PHE A 100 -5.95 4.14 -5.53
CA PHE A 100 -4.92 4.45 -6.50
C PHE A 100 -3.87 3.34 -6.58
N GLY A 101 -3.52 2.97 -7.80
CA GLY A 101 -2.37 2.13 -8.11
C GLY A 101 -1.60 2.63 -9.31
N LEU A 102 -0.43 2.05 -9.54
CA LEU A 102 0.44 2.41 -10.65
C LEU A 102 0.96 1.17 -11.38
N PHE A 103 0.94 1.23 -12.71
CA PHE A 103 1.53 0.23 -13.58
C PHE A 103 2.50 0.89 -14.56
N ASP A 104 3.65 0.24 -14.81
CA ASP A 104 4.69 0.75 -15.69
C ASP A 104 4.53 0.28 -17.15
N ASN A 105 5.58 0.53 -17.95
CA ASN A 105 5.65 0.20 -19.36
C ASN A 105 5.55 -1.30 -19.70
N ARG A 106 5.51 -2.20 -18.71
CA ARG A 106 5.19 -3.62 -18.88
C ARG A 106 3.68 -3.89 -18.93
N GLY A 107 2.86 -2.84 -18.85
CA GLY A 107 1.40 -2.89 -18.97
C GLY A 107 0.68 -3.28 -17.68
N THR A 108 -0.65 -3.34 -17.74
CA THR A 108 -1.52 -3.56 -16.55
C THR A 108 -1.47 -4.98 -15.99
N GLU A 109 -0.92 -5.94 -16.73
CA GLU A 109 -0.85 -7.35 -16.31
C GLU A 109 0.45 -7.70 -15.56
N LYS A 110 1.56 -7.04 -15.90
CA LYS A 110 2.89 -7.37 -15.35
C LYS A 110 3.64 -6.17 -14.78
N GLY A 111 3.12 -4.96 -15.01
CA GLY A 111 3.79 -3.71 -14.71
C GLY A 111 3.51 -3.14 -13.35
N PHE A 112 2.93 -3.89 -12.40
CA PHE A 112 2.57 -3.37 -11.08
C PHE A 112 3.75 -2.64 -10.40
N ARG A 113 3.52 -1.40 -9.97
CA ARG A 113 4.47 -0.53 -9.26
C ARG A 113 4.01 -0.15 -7.86
N GLY A 114 2.87 -0.65 -7.42
CA GLY A 114 2.37 -0.42 -6.07
C GLY A 114 0.91 -0.02 -6.04
N TRP A 115 0.36 -0.07 -4.83
CA TRP A 115 -1.02 0.26 -4.51
C TRP A 115 -1.01 1.15 -3.27
N GLN A 116 -1.59 2.35 -3.38
CA GLN A 116 -1.77 3.29 -2.28
C GLN A 116 -3.15 3.16 -1.65
N GLY A 117 -4.10 2.59 -2.38
CA GLY A 117 -5.50 2.64 -1.98
C GLY A 117 -5.97 4.08 -1.76
N GLY A 118 -6.83 4.27 -0.76
CA GLY A 118 -7.36 5.55 -0.33
C GLY A 118 -6.41 6.42 0.49
N SER A 119 -5.20 5.95 0.81
CA SER A 119 -4.28 6.65 1.71
C SER A 119 -3.82 8.00 1.12
N PRO A 120 -3.80 9.07 1.93
CA PRO A 120 -3.47 10.41 1.45
C PRO A 120 -1.98 10.55 1.10
N GLY A 121 -1.65 11.62 0.37
CA GLY A 121 -0.27 11.96 0.01
C GLY A 121 0.10 11.62 -1.43
N ASP A 122 1.25 12.12 -1.85
CA ASP A 122 1.74 11.94 -3.22
C ASP A 122 2.33 10.52 -3.39
N PHE A 123 2.06 9.90 -4.53
CA PHE A 123 2.68 8.63 -4.90
C PHE A 123 4.01 8.90 -5.58
N VAL A 124 5.11 8.52 -4.92
CA VAL A 124 6.47 8.81 -5.38
C VAL A 124 7.19 7.51 -5.70
N VAL A 125 7.69 7.39 -6.93
CA VAL A 125 8.52 6.28 -7.40
C VAL A 125 9.91 6.79 -7.74
N THR A 126 10.93 6.16 -7.15
CA THR A 126 12.34 6.38 -7.46
C THR A 126 13.04 5.04 -7.65
N GLY A 127 14.34 5.09 -7.96
CA GLY A 127 15.18 3.91 -8.03
C GLY A 127 15.45 3.23 -6.68
N ASP A 128 15.24 3.93 -5.56
CA ASP A 128 15.69 3.52 -4.23
C ASP A 128 14.55 3.51 -3.21
N ALA A 129 14.52 2.48 -2.36
CA ALA A 129 13.44 2.28 -1.39
C ALA A 129 13.33 3.42 -0.37
N ALA A 130 14.44 4.06 0.02
CA ALA A 130 14.43 5.11 1.03
C ALA A 130 13.87 6.45 0.52
N THR A 131 13.76 6.61 -0.80
CA THR A 131 13.22 7.82 -1.44
C THR A 131 11.89 7.60 -2.17
N CYS A 132 11.42 6.35 -2.24
CA CYS A 132 10.07 6.01 -2.64
C CYS A 132 9.05 6.37 -1.55
N SER A 133 7.83 6.71 -1.95
CA SER A 133 6.70 6.71 -1.02
C SER A 133 6.42 5.27 -0.55
N PRO A 134 5.88 5.06 0.67
CA PRO A 134 5.61 3.73 1.21
C PRO A 134 4.81 2.82 0.29
N HIS A 135 3.93 3.36 -0.56
CA HIS A 135 3.06 2.58 -1.43
C HIS A 135 3.72 2.14 -2.74
N ALA A 136 4.94 2.63 -3.04
CA ALA A 136 5.62 2.43 -4.30
C ALA A 136 6.71 1.35 -4.22
N ILE A 137 6.77 0.50 -5.23
CA ILE A 137 7.86 -0.43 -5.44
C ILE A 137 9.02 0.35 -6.08
N PRO A 138 10.23 0.38 -5.49
CA PRO A 138 11.40 1.03 -6.10
C PRO A 138 11.86 0.29 -7.36
N GLY A 139 12.71 0.92 -8.17
CA GLY A 139 13.40 0.24 -9.27
C GLY A 139 13.51 1.05 -10.56
N PRO A 140 13.61 0.40 -11.73
CA PRO A 140 13.78 1.08 -13.00
C PRO A 140 12.62 2.03 -13.31
N LEU A 141 12.94 3.24 -13.80
CA LEU A 141 11.97 4.21 -14.34
C LEU A 141 12.09 4.20 -15.88
N ARG A 142 11.69 3.09 -16.48
CA ARG A 142 11.79 2.91 -17.94
C ARG A 142 10.81 3.84 -18.65
N ALA A 143 11.31 4.51 -19.70
CA ALA A 143 10.48 5.35 -20.55
C ALA A 143 9.34 4.56 -21.20
N GLY A 144 8.30 5.29 -21.61
CA GLY A 144 7.14 4.77 -22.32
C GLY A 144 5.86 4.89 -21.51
N LYS A 145 4.84 4.18 -21.97
CA LYS A 145 3.47 4.33 -21.47
C LYS A 145 3.28 3.64 -20.12
N TRP A 146 2.94 4.42 -19.10
CA TRP A 146 2.56 3.96 -17.76
C TRP A 146 1.07 4.23 -17.54
N TYR A 147 0.49 3.62 -16.51
CA TYR A 147 -0.94 3.68 -16.24
C TYR A 147 -1.22 3.95 -14.77
N ILE A 148 -1.99 5.00 -14.49
CA ILE A 148 -2.65 5.19 -13.21
C ILE A 148 -3.87 4.26 -13.17
N ALA A 149 -3.91 3.37 -12.20
CA ALA A 149 -5.08 2.54 -11.92
C ALA A 149 -5.99 3.26 -10.93
N GLN A 150 -7.20 3.57 -11.38
CA GLN A 150 -8.23 4.24 -10.59
C GLN A 150 -9.36 3.26 -10.28
N TYR A 151 -9.61 3.03 -9.00
CA TYR A 151 -10.63 2.10 -8.51
C TYR A 151 -11.56 2.78 -7.52
N TYR A 152 -12.86 2.50 -7.59
CA TYR A 152 -13.82 2.98 -6.59
C TYR A 152 -13.96 1.96 -5.47
N LEU A 153 -13.60 2.36 -4.26
CA LEU A 153 -13.93 1.63 -3.04
C LEU A 153 -15.32 2.03 -2.53
N VAL A 154 -15.63 3.33 -2.60
CA VAL A 154 -16.97 3.88 -2.34
C VAL A 154 -17.31 4.82 -3.46
N SER A 155 -18.52 4.73 -3.99
CA SER A 155 -18.99 5.60 -5.06
C SER A 155 -20.29 6.28 -4.73
N VAL A 156 -20.39 7.56 -5.12
CA VAL A 156 -21.61 8.36 -5.04
C VAL A 156 -22.21 8.56 -6.43
N PRO A 157 -23.55 8.58 -6.58
CA PRO A 157 -24.19 8.66 -7.89
C PRO A 157 -23.88 9.91 -8.71
N ALA A 158 -23.27 10.96 -8.15
CA ALA A 158 -22.97 12.19 -8.87
C ALA A 158 -21.76 12.10 -9.82
N GLY A 159 -21.03 10.97 -9.80
CA GLY A 159 -19.77 10.81 -10.53
C GLY A 159 -18.60 11.49 -9.82
N LEU A 160 -17.50 11.69 -10.54
CA LEU A 160 -16.29 12.32 -9.98
C LEU A 160 -15.45 13.03 -11.05
N ASN A 161 -15.12 14.29 -10.81
CA ASN A 161 -14.05 14.96 -11.52
C ASN A 161 -12.71 14.62 -10.85
N TYR A 162 -11.71 14.26 -11.65
CA TYR A 162 -10.38 13.95 -11.14
C TYR A 162 -9.29 14.69 -11.92
N LYS A 163 -8.19 14.95 -11.24
CA LYS A 163 -6.95 15.46 -11.80
C LYS A 163 -5.77 14.78 -11.14
N TYR A 164 -4.87 14.23 -11.96
CA TYR A 164 -3.57 13.74 -11.54
C TYR A 164 -2.51 14.64 -12.14
N THR A 165 -1.66 15.21 -11.29
CA THR A 165 -0.47 15.95 -11.69
C THR A 165 0.72 15.02 -11.57
N VAL A 166 1.35 14.70 -12.70
CA VAL A 166 2.51 13.81 -12.79
C VAL A 166 3.75 14.64 -13.05
N THR A 167 4.67 14.66 -12.11
CA THR A 167 5.95 15.36 -12.20
C THR A 167 7.08 14.38 -12.42
N PHE A 168 7.96 14.70 -13.37
CA PHE A 168 9.18 13.96 -13.66
C PHE A 168 10.39 14.82 -13.32
N ASP A 169 11.27 14.29 -12.47
CA ASP A 169 12.57 14.89 -12.17
C ASP A 169 13.69 14.09 -12.83
N PHE A 170 14.83 14.74 -13.09
CA PHE A 170 15.93 14.19 -13.89
C PHE A 170 17.32 14.36 -13.25
N ASP A 171 17.40 15.08 -12.14
CA ASP A 171 18.64 15.43 -11.42
C ASP A 171 18.94 14.48 -10.24
N GLY A 172 18.08 13.50 -10.00
CA GLY A 172 18.26 12.48 -8.96
C GLY A 172 19.28 11.40 -9.34
N PRO A 173 19.56 10.46 -8.42
CA PRO A 173 20.35 9.28 -8.74
C PRO A 173 19.74 8.49 -9.89
N ALA A 174 20.58 8.00 -10.80
CA ALA A 174 20.11 7.16 -11.89
C ALA A 174 19.42 5.90 -11.32
N PRO A 175 18.21 5.55 -11.79
CA PRO A 175 17.51 4.36 -11.31
C PRO A 175 18.26 3.09 -11.72
N PRO A 176 18.12 1.99 -10.96
CA PRO A 176 18.77 0.73 -11.28
C PRO A 176 18.21 0.14 -12.59
N ARG A 177 18.97 -0.77 -13.21
CA ARG A 177 18.54 -1.49 -14.43
C ARG A 177 17.49 -2.56 -14.13
N ASP A 178 17.63 -3.22 -12.99
CA ASP A 178 16.78 -4.31 -12.53
C ASP A 178 15.93 -3.88 -11.34
N TYR A 179 14.77 -4.52 -11.17
CA TYR A 179 13.93 -4.30 -10.00
C TYR A 179 14.64 -4.86 -8.77
N PRO A 180 14.90 -4.03 -7.74
CA PRO A 180 15.44 -4.53 -6.48
C PRO A 180 14.44 -5.53 -5.90
N LYS A 181 14.93 -6.66 -5.40
CA LYS A 181 14.10 -7.58 -4.63
C LYS A 181 14.05 -7.08 -3.19
N PRO A 182 12.95 -7.25 -2.45
CA PRO A 182 13.00 -7.08 -1.01
C PRO A 182 14.12 -7.93 -0.45
N PRO A 183 14.93 -7.40 0.47
CA PRO A 183 16.07 -8.13 0.99
C PRO A 183 15.56 -9.39 1.69
N ARG A 184 16.32 -10.49 1.58
CA ARG A 184 16.03 -11.69 2.36
C ARG A 184 16.15 -11.33 3.84
N TYR A 185 15.04 -11.41 4.55
CA TYR A 185 15.01 -11.34 6.00
C TYR A 185 15.56 -12.65 6.55
N GLU A 186 16.66 -12.57 7.29
CA GLU A 186 17.13 -13.67 8.13
C GLU A 186 16.51 -13.48 9.50
N PRO A 187 15.48 -14.27 9.86
CA PRO A 187 14.80 -14.11 11.12
C PRO A 187 15.76 -14.32 12.29
N GLY A 188 15.77 -13.34 13.19
CA GLY A 188 16.42 -13.47 14.48
C GLY A 188 15.69 -14.46 15.39
N VAL A 189 16.23 -14.66 16.59
CA VAL A 189 15.58 -15.47 17.63
C VAL A 189 14.44 -14.66 18.26
N ILE A 190 13.29 -15.30 18.53
CA ILE A 190 12.24 -14.71 19.36
C ILE A 190 12.80 -14.54 20.78
N ALA A 191 12.71 -13.34 21.35
CA ALA A 191 13.35 -13.05 22.63
C ALA A 191 12.86 -13.98 23.74
N GLY A 192 13.79 -14.64 24.44
CA GLY A 192 13.50 -15.44 25.62
C GLY A 192 12.74 -16.75 25.37
N LYS A 193 12.53 -17.16 24.11
CA LYS A 193 11.80 -18.39 23.76
C LYS A 193 12.60 -19.28 22.82
N THR A 194 12.79 -20.53 23.21
CA THR A 194 13.41 -21.57 22.39
C THR A 194 12.57 -22.84 22.45
N GLY A 195 12.17 -23.38 21.29
CA GLY A 195 11.42 -24.64 21.20
C GLY A 195 9.89 -24.49 21.21
N PRO A 196 9.16 -25.63 21.27
CA PRO A 196 7.69 -25.65 21.28
C PRO A 196 7.11 -24.90 22.48
N GLY A 197 6.06 -24.12 22.26
CA GLY A 197 5.42 -23.33 23.31
C GLY A 197 4.32 -22.42 22.78
N TRP A 198 3.79 -21.57 23.65
CA TRP A 198 2.79 -20.56 23.29
C TRP A 198 3.48 -19.27 22.83
N TYR A 199 3.12 -18.84 21.62
CA TYR A 199 3.61 -17.61 21.00
C TYR A 199 2.43 -16.69 20.69
N ALA A 200 2.49 -15.45 21.16
CA ALA A 200 1.53 -14.41 20.84
C ALA A 200 1.88 -13.79 19.49
N GLY A 201 0.94 -13.84 18.55
CA GLY A 201 1.14 -13.31 17.20
C GLY A 201 0.10 -12.28 16.81
N ASN A 202 0.54 -11.21 16.15
CA ASN A 202 -0.35 -10.35 15.40
C ASN A 202 -0.30 -10.73 13.91
N LEU A 203 -1.40 -11.30 13.41
CA LEU A 203 -1.51 -11.81 12.04
C LEU A 203 -2.17 -10.82 11.06
N HIS A 204 -2.56 -9.63 11.53
CA HIS A 204 -3.26 -8.64 10.73
C HIS A 204 -2.87 -7.23 11.21
N ALA A 205 -1.90 -6.63 10.53
CA ALA A 205 -1.38 -5.32 10.87
C ALA A 205 -0.98 -4.53 9.63
N HIS A 206 -1.34 -3.24 9.65
CA HIS A 206 -1.08 -2.27 8.59
C HIS A 206 -0.15 -1.18 9.07
N SER A 207 0.67 -0.69 8.16
CA SER A 207 1.55 0.47 8.36
C SER A 207 1.23 1.55 7.32
N LEU A 208 2.06 2.59 7.27
CA LEU A 208 1.98 3.64 6.24
C LEU A 208 2.16 3.09 4.81
N HIS A 209 2.53 1.82 4.64
CA HIS A 209 2.57 1.18 3.33
C HIS A 209 1.18 0.87 2.75
N SER A 210 0.13 0.89 3.58
CA SER A 210 -1.27 0.90 3.17
C SER A 210 -2.06 1.95 3.96
N ASP A 211 -3.00 1.58 4.82
CA ASP A 211 -3.90 2.48 5.54
C ASP A 211 -3.58 2.65 7.04
N GLY A 212 -2.48 2.04 7.50
CA GLY A 212 -2.02 2.14 8.88
C GLY A 212 -1.43 3.52 9.23
N GLY A 213 -1.49 3.88 10.51
CA GLY A 213 -1.04 5.19 11.02
C GLY A 213 0.42 5.26 11.50
N ARG A 214 1.27 4.26 11.18
CA ARG A 214 2.64 4.15 11.69
C ARG A 214 3.62 3.73 10.61
N THR A 215 4.86 4.21 10.69
CA THR A 215 5.95 3.63 9.87
C THR A 215 6.04 2.14 10.16
N PHE A 216 6.56 1.34 9.21
CA PHE A 216 6.67 -0.10 9.44
C PHE A 216 7.51 -0.43 10.70
N PRO A 217 8.71 0.18 10.93
CA PRO A 217 9.44 -0.01 12.18
C PRO A 217 8.62 0.38 13.43
N ASP A 218 7.95 1.54 13.44
CA ASP A 218 7.15 1.97 14.59
C ASP A 218 5.97 1.03 14.89
N MET A 219 5.35 0.47 13.84
CA MET A 219 4.30 -0.53 13.96
C MET A 219 4.83 -1.81 14.61
N ILE A 220 6.01 -2.29 14.21
CA ILE A 220 6.68 -3.43 14.86
C ILE A 220 7.00 -3.11 16.32
N GLY A 221 7.56 -1.94 16.62
CA GLY A 221 7.87 -1.54 17.99
C GLY A 221 6.63 -1.42 18.88
N TYR A 222 5.50 -0.96 18.33
CA TYR A 222 4.22 -0.94 19.03
C TYR A 222 3.75 -2.35 19.40
N ASN A 223 3.80 -3.29 18.46
CA ASN A 223 3.43 -4.68 18.70
C ASN A 223 4.39 -5.39 19.68
N ALA A 224 5.69 -5.11 19.58
CA ALA A 224 6.68 -5.62 20.53
C ALA A 224 6.34 -5.21 21.98
N ARG A 225 6.02 -3.92 22.19
CA ARG A 225 5.60 -3.40 23.51
C ARG A 225 4.26 -3.96 23.98
N ALA A 226 3.39 -4.37 23.05
CA ALA A 226 2.14 -5.05 23.37
C ALA A 226 2.33 -6.55 23.73
N GLY A 227 3.56 -7.07 23.66
CA GLY A 227 3.90 -8.44 24.05
C GLY A 227 3.74 -9.48 22.92
N TYR A 228 3.66 -9.06 21.66
CA TYR A 228 3.66 -9.99 20.54
C TYR A 228 5.08 -10.51 20.25
N ASP A 229 5.20 -11.83 20.14
CA ASP A 229 6.41 -12.54 19.74
C ASP A 229 6.67 -12.47 18.23
N PHE A 230 5.59 -12.33 17.45
CA PHE A 230 5.67 -12.23 16.00
C PHE A 230 4.57 -11.36 15.40
N VAL A 231 4.88 -10.75 14.25
CA VAL A 231 3.97 -9.84 13.53
C VAL A 231 4.03 -10.14 12.04
N ALA A 232 2.87 -10.29 11.40
CA ALA A 232 2.75 -10.32 9.96
C ALA A 232 2.52 -8.90 9.41
N SER A 233 3.29 -8.52 8.39
CA SER A 233 2.97 -7.34 7.57
C SER A 233 1.86 -7.75 6.60
N THR A 234 0.69 -7.15 6.69
CA THR A 234 -0.46 -7.53 5.84
C THR A 234 -1.02 -6.34 5.09
N GLU A 235 -0.16 -5.48 4.54
CA GLU A 235 -0.58 -4.28 3.82
C GLU A 235 -1.58 -4.62 2.70
N HIS A 236 -2.56 -3.73 2.46
CA HIS A 236 -3.57 -3.92 1.43
C HIS A 236 -2.98 -3.96 0.01
N ASN A 237 -3.03 -5.13 -0.63
CA ASN A 237 -2.70 -5.35 -2.05
C ASN A 237 -1.29 -4.94 -2.49
N THR A 238 -0.37 -4.73 -1.54
CA THR A 238 1.00 -4.31 -1.78
C THR A 238 1.98 -5.05 -0.88
N THR A 239 3.24 -5.15 -1.31
CA THR A 239 4.32 -5.79 -0.55
C THR A 239 5.44 -4.83 -0.22
N THR A 240 5.19 -3.52 -0.30
CA THR A 240 6.24 -2.50 -0.21
C THR A 240 6.85 -2.41 1.18
N ALA A 241 6.12 -2.77 2.24
CA ALA A 241 6.66 -2.90 3.60
C ALA A 241 7.81 -3.93 3.68
N HIS A 242 7.84 -4.91 2.77
CA HIS A 242 8.87 -5.96 2.77
C HIS A 242 10.29 -5.42 2.60
N TYR A 243 10.44 -4.25 1.96
CA TYR A 243 11.74 -3.59 1.81
C TYR A 243 12.30 -3.05 3.14
N GLN A 244 11.44 -2.85 4.14
CA GLN A 244 11.82 -2.32 5.47
C GLN A 244 12.01 -3.41 6.54
N PHE A 245 11.89 -4.70 6.21
CA PHE A 245 11.98 -5.79 7.19
C PHE A 245 13.31 -5.80 7.94
N ASN A 246 14.43 -5.63 7.25
CA ASN A 246 15.75 -5.62 7.89
C ASN A 246 15.95 -4.39 8.79
N GLU A 247 15.37 -3.25 8.44
CA GLU A 247 15.41 -2.04 9.26
C GLU A 247 14.58 -2.24 10.53
N ALA A 248 13.34 -2.69 10.39
CA ALA A 248 12.44 -2.96 11.51
C ALA A 248 13.00 -4.03 12.46
N ALA A 249 13.60 -5.10 11.93
CA ALA A 249 14.22 -6.16 12.73
C ALA A 249 15.46 -5.67 13.50
N ARG A 250 16.23 -4.72 12.95
CA ARG A 250 17.36 -4.09 13.67
C ARG A 250 16.86 -3.15 14.77
N ALA A 251 15.79 -2.40 14.51
CA ALA A 251 15.20 -1.47 15.47
C ALA A 251 14.49 -2.20 16.62
N HIS A 252 13.91 -3.37 16.33
CA HIS A 252 13.13 -4.16 17.29
C HIS A 252 13.57 -5.63 17.27
N PRO A 253 14.79 -5.92 17.77
CA PRO A 253 15.27 -7.29 17.86
C PRO A 253 14.37 -8.11 18.80
N GLY A 254 14.21 -9.40 18.50
CA GLY A 254 13.43 -10.32 19.34
C GLY A 254 11.97 -10.51 18.93
N VAL A 255 11.49 -9.78 17.92
CA VAL A 255 10.18 -10.01 17.29
C VAL A 255 10.38 -10.65 15.92
N LEU A 256 9.72 -11.77 15.67
CA LEU A 256 9.73 -12.43 14.37
C LEU A 256 8.80 -11.70 13.39
N LEU A 257 9.32 -11.33 12.22
CA LEU A 257 8.53 -10.69 11.17
C LEU A 257 8.10 -11.73 10.12
N LEU A 258 6.83 -11.72 9.74
CA LEU A 258 6.30 -12.58 8.70
C LEU A 258 5.93 -11.75 7.47
N TYR A 259 6.45 -12.14 6.30
CA TYR A 259 6.02 -11.57 5.04
C TYR A 259 4.56 -11.95 4.79
N GLY A 260 3.72 -10.95 4.56
CA GLY A 260 2.31 -11.16 4.28
C GLY A 260 1.73 -10.11 3.35
N ASN A 261 0.45 -10.22 3.08
CA ASN A 261 -0.34 -9.29 2.27
C ASN A 261 -1.81 -9.52 2.65
N GLU A 262 -2.57 -8.44 2.84
CA GLU A 262 -4.02 -8.54 2.83
C GLU A 262 -4.51 -8.44 1.39
N PHE A 263 -4.88 -9.59 0.83
CA PHE A 263 -5.59 -9.66 -0.43
C PHE A 263 -6.97 -9.03 -0.24
N THR A 264 -7.16 -7.85 -0.81
CA THR A 264 -8.37 -7.03 -0.66
C THR A 264 -9.07 -6.90 -2.00
N SER A 265 -10.26 -7.48 -2.08
CA SER A 265 -11.12 -7.45 -3.25
C SER A 265 -12.54 -7.03 -2.87
N PRO A 266 -13.38 -6.53 -3.80
CA PRO A 266 -14.79 -6.30 -3.52
C PRO A 266 -15.57 -7.57 -3.12
N GLY A 267 -15.00 -8.76 -3.29
CA GLY A 267 -15.56 -10.02 -2.81
C GLY A 267 -15.22 -10.39 -1.37
N GLY A 268 -14.46 -9.55 -0.66
CA GLY A 268 -13.96 -9.81 0.69
C GLY A 268 -12.44 -9.91 0.73
N HIS A 269 -11.91 -10.04 1.95
CA HIS A 269 -10.49 -9.95 2.23
C HIS A 269 -9.91 -11.25 2.81
N ALA A 270 -8.63 -11.49 2.54
CA ALA A 270 -7.89 -12.59 3.15
C ALA A 270 -6.41 -12.25 3.33
N ASN A 271 -5.84 -12.61 4.47
CA ASN A 271 -4.40 -12.53 4.67
C ASN A 271 -3.70 -13.73 4.04
N ILE A 272 -2.60 -13.45 3.33
CA ILE A 272 -1.67 -14.46 2.83
C ILE A 272 -0.37 -14.29 3.61
N ILE A 273 -0.04 -15.23 4.51
CA ILE A 273 1.05 -15.09 5.47
C ILE A 273 2.14 -16.14 5.22
N GLY A 274 3.40 -15.73 5.25
CA GLY A 274 4.54 -16.57 4.89
C GLY A 274 4.81 -16.62 3.39
N GLN A 275 4.34 -15.63 2.63
CA GLN A 275 4.59 -15.53 1.19
C GLN A 275 6.06 -15.23 0.87
N LYS A 276 6.46 -15.46 -0.39
CA LYS A 276 7.77 -15.02 -0.88
C LYS A 276 7.87 -13.49 -0.82
N PRO A 277 9.03 -12.92 -0.45
CA PRO A 277 9.18 -11.47 -0.36
C PRO A 277 8.95 -10.81 -1.72
N GLY A 278 8.05 -9.83 -1.79
CA GLY A 278 7.81 -9.05 -3.00
C GLY A 278 6.89 -9.72 -4.00
N HIS A 279 6.32 -10.88 -3.66
CA HIS A 279 5.36 -11.57 -4.50
C HIS A 279 4.02 -10.85 -4.46
N TRP A 280 3.59 -10.32 -5.60
CA TRP A 280 2.30 -9.65 -5.72
C TRP A 280 1.22 -10.65 -6.14
N PHE A 281 0.12 -10.69 -5.40
CA PHE A 281 -1.08 -11.42 -5.77
C PHE A 281 -2.05 -10.44 -6.44
N ASP A 282 -2.49 -10.77 -7.65
CA ASP A 282 -3.40 -9.93 -8.41
C ASP A 282 -4.81 -9.94 -7.77
N PHE A 283 -5.14 -8.85 -7.10
CA PHE A 283 -6.39 -8.67 -6.35
C PHE A 283 -7.58 -8.25 -7.22
N ARG A 284 -7.36 -7.99 -8.51
CA ARG A 284 -8.36 -7.45 -9.45
C ARG A 284 -9.44 -8.50 -9.78
N MET A 285 -10.28 -8.81 -8.81
CA MET A 285 -11.30 -9.85 -8.85
C MET A 285 -12.61 -9.36 -8.24
N ASP A 286 -13.72 -9.72 -8.88
CA ASP A 286 -15.07 -9.42 -8.40
C ASP A 286 -15.73 -10.66 -7.77
N PRO A 287 -16.80 -10.49 -6.97
CA PRO A 287 -17.62 -11.61 -6.52
C PRO A 287 -17.99 -12.56 -7.67
N GLY A 288 -17.78 -13.86 -7.45
CA GLY A 288 -18.05 -14.91 -8.44
C GLY A 288 -16.93 -15.20 -9.43
N ASP A 289 -15.82 -14.45 -9.38
CA ASP A 289 -14.62 -14.72 -10.18
C ASP A 289 -14.04 -16.12 -9.85
N LYS A 290 -13.69 -16.88 -10.90
CA LYS A 290 -13.20 -18.26 -10.79
C LYS A 290 -11.69 -18.37 -10.55
N ARG A 291 -10.99 -17.24 -10.40
CA ARG A 291 -9.52 -17.21 -10.17
C ARG A 291 -9.11 -17.42 -8.72
N LEU A 292 -10.00 -17.26 -7.73
CA LEU A 292 -9.65 -17.39 -6.31
C LEU A 292 -8.96 -18.72 -5.96
N PRO A 293 -9.42 -19.89 -6.44
CA PRO A 293 -8.71 -21.15 -6.19
C PRO A 293 -7.28 -21.17 -6.72
N LYS A 294 -6.98 -20.46 -7.82
CA LYS A 294 -5.62 -20.37 -8.38
C LYS A 294 -4.72 -19.51 -7.49
N ILE A 295 -5.23 -18.38 -6.98
CA ILE A 295 -4.52 -17.53 -6.02
C ILE A 295 -4.18 -18.30 -4.74
N ILE A 296 -5.14 -19.06 -4.20
CA ILE A 296 -4.93 -19.91 -3.02
C ILE A 296 -3.88 -20.99 -3.31
N ALA A 297 -3.98 -21.67 -4.46
CA ALA A 297 -3.00 -22.68 -4.85
C ALA A 297 -1.59 -22.09 -5.04
N GLU A 298 -1.50 -20.88 -5.57
CA GLU A 298 -0.26 -20.14 -5.72
C GLU A 298 0.36 -19.79 -4.36
N ALA A 299 -0.44 -19.34 -3.39
CA ALA A 299 0.00 -19.13 -2.01
C ALA A 299 0.50 -20.43 -1.36
N HIS A 300 -0.25 -21.52 -1.48
CA HIS A 300 0.16 -22.83 -0.94
C HIS A 300 1.44 -23.37 -1.59
N LYS A 301 1.68 -23.10 -2.88
CA LYS A 301 2.95 -23.44 -3.54
C LYS A 301 4.15 -22.71 -2.92
N GLN A 302 3.91 -21.56 -2.29
CA GLN A 302 4.90 -20.82 -1.51
C GLN A 302 4.98 -21.28 -0.05
N LYS A 303 4.17 -22.27 0.36
CA LYS A 303 3.93 -22.70 1.75
C LYS A 303 3.33 -21.60 2.63
N ALA A 304 2.72 -20.59 2.01
CA ALA A 304 1.99 -19.54 2.72
C ALA A 304 0.63 -20.07 3.21
N ILE A 305 0.12 -19.47 4.27
CA ILE A 305 -1.20 -19.73 4.85
C ILE A 305 -2.16 -18.66 4.36
N VAL A 306 -3.38 -19.06 4.00
CA VAL A 306 -4.47 -18.14 3.64
C VAL A 306 -5.50 -18.11 4.77
N ILE A 307 -5.84 -16.92 5.25
CA ILE A 307 -6.78 -16.69 6.36
C ILE A 307 -7.86 -15.75 5.87
N VAL A 308 -9.14 -16.15 5.95
CA VAL A 308 -10.25 -15.26 5.61
C VAL A 308 -10.41 -14.22 6.71
N ASN A 309 -10.46 -12.94 6.33
CA ASN A 309 -10.55 -11.84 7.27
C ASN A 309 -12.02 -11.47 7.53
N HIS A 310 -12.27 -10.96 8.75
CA HIS A 310 -13.44 -10.18 9.18
C HIS A 310 -14.71 -10.31 8.29
N PRO A 311 -15.38 -11.49 8.28
CA PRO A 311 -16.42 -11.85 7.29
C PRO A 311 -17.71 -11.01 7.35
N TYR A 312 -17.82 -10.11 8.33
CA TYR A 312 -18.98 -9.23 8.52
C TYR A 312 -18.65 -7.75 8.34
N ALA A 313 -17.39 -7.41 8.04
CA ALA A 313 -16.95 -6.04 7.78
C ALA A 313 -15.79 -6.00 6.74
N PRO A 314 -16.02 -6.55 5.53
CA PRO A 314 -15.05 -6.50 4.45
C PRO A 314 -14.84 -5.07 3.93
#